data_AF-A0A160PNZ7-F1
#
_entry.id   AF-A0A160PNZ7-F1
#
_cell.length_a   1.000
_cell.length_b   1.000
_cell.length_c   1.000
_cell.angle_alpha   90.00
_cell.angle_beta   90.00
_cell.angle_gamma   90.00
#
_symmetry.space_group_name_H-M   'P 1'
#
loop_
_entity.id
_entity.type
_entity.pdbx_description
1 polymer ?
#
loop_
_entity_poly.entity_id
_entity_poly.type
_entity_poly.pdbx_seq_one_letter_code
_entity_poly.pdbx_strand_id
1 'polypeptide(L)'
;MGAWDDAILTEEVNIDFLDEIAELDTQDILEALEDACLLVVNQAKATEDEHLNGQAAATIAAIMFGAPYSAGQVVENYPFIRELIGEGSEALRGAAAQVLEEADVEYDLEAYLEALN
;
A
#
# COMPACT_ATOMS: atom_id res chain seq x y z
N MET A 1 3.78 -15.58 -12.99
CA MET A 1 3.07 -14.43 -12.42
C MET A 1 3.06 -14.66 -10.93
N GLY A 2 3.87 -13.89 -10.20
CA GLY A 2 3.73 -13.77 -8.75
C GLY A 2 2.45 -13.00 -8.41
N ALA A 3 2.15 -12.86 -7.13
CA ALA A 3 1.07 -11.99 -6.71
C ALA A 3 1.52 -10.52 -6.75
N TRP A 4 0.57 -9.62 -6.96
CA TRP A 4 0.81 -8.18 -7.00
C TRP A 4 1.54 -7.65 -5.76
N ASP A 5 1.11 -8.07 -4.57
CA ASP A 5 1.67 -7.63 -3.30
C ASP A 5 3.15 -8.00 -3.14
N ASP A 6 3.55 -9.19 -3.59
CA ASP A 6 4.95 -9.59 -3.57
C ASP A 6 5.78 -8.74 -4.53
N ALA A 7 5.25 -8.46 -5.73
CA ALA A 7 5.93 -7.64 -6.72
C ALA A 7 6.12 -6.19 -6.24
N ILE A 8 5.04 -5.53 -5.83
CA ILE A 8 5.10 -4.11 -5.46
C ILE A 8 5.89 -3.90 -4.16
N LEU A 9 5.72 -4.75 -3.15
CA LEU A 9 6.36 -4.54 -1.85
C LEU A 9 7.84 -4.92 -1.81
N THR A 10 8.37 -5.58 -2.86
CA THR A 10 9.79 -5.94 -2.95
C THR A 10 10.60 -5.04 -3.87
N GLU A 11 9.98 -4.04 -4.51
CA GLU A 11 10.69 -3.00 -5.25
C GLU A 11 11.61 -2.22 -4.32
N GLU A 12 12.83 -1.90 -4.78
CA GLU A 12 13.86 -1.26 -3.93
C GLU A 12 13.37 0.05 -3.30
N VAL A 13 12.64 0.87 -4.06
CA VAL A 13 12.06 2.13 -3.57
C VAL A 13 11.01 1.90 -2.47
N ASN A 14 10.25 0.80 -2.56
CA ASN A 14 9.22 0.46 -1.60
C ASN A 14 9.82 -0.17 -0.35
N ILE A 15 10.94 -0.89 -0.46
CA ILE A 15 11.71 -1.34 0.71
C ILE A 15 12.25 -0.14 1.48
N ASP A 16 12.82 0.86 0.80
CA ASP A 16 13.28 2.09 1.45
C ASP A 16 12.12 2.81 2.16
N PHE A 17 10.96 2.93 1.51
CA PHE A 17 9.74 3.50 2.12
C PHE A 17 9.26 2.70 3.34
N LEU A 18 9.24 1.37 3.25
CA LEU A 18 8.82 0.47 4.34
C LEU A 18 9.77 0.56 5.55
N ASP A 19 11.08 0.64 5.30
CA ASP A 19 12.09 0.84 6.33
C ASP A 19 11.87 2.18 7.06
N GLU A 20 11.55 3.24 6.33
CA GLU A 20 11.25 4.56 6.90
C GLU A 20 10.00 4.54 7.80
N ILE A 21 8.87 4.00 7.30
CA ILE A 21 7.62 4.04 8.07
C ILE A 21 7.61 3.03 9.22
N ALA A 22 8.39 1.94 9.14
CA ALA A 22 8.48 0.96 10.22
C ALA A 22 9.08 1.51 11.52
N GLU A 23 9.81 2.62 11.45
CA GLU A 23 10.35 3.32 12.62
C GLU A 23 9.32 4.23 13.33
N LEU A 24 8.17 4.47 12.69
CA LEU A 24 7.13 5.35 13.19
C LEU A 24 6.19 4.64 14.18
N ASP A 25 5.40 5.43 14.91
CA ASP A 25 4.34 4.86 15.75
C ASP A 25 3.14 4.41 14.90
N THR A 26 2.23 3.66 15.52
CA THR A 26 1.06 3.11 14.82
C THR A 26 0.21 4.18 14.11
N GLN A 27 0.01 5.35 14.72
CA GLN A 27 -0.82 6.39 14.11
C GLN A 27 -0.08 7.06 12.97
N ASP A 28 1.21 7.33 13.16
CA ASP A 28 2.09 7.92 12.15
C ASP A 28 2.27 6.99 10.94
N ILE A 29 2.28 5.66 11.14
CA ILE A 29 2.28 4.68 10.03
C ILE A 29 1.01 4.82 9.19
N LEU A 30 -0.16 4.89 9.84
CA LEU A 30 -1.44 5.03 9.13
C LEU A 30 -1.50 6.34 8.34
N GLU A 31 -1.01 7.44 8.93
CA GLU A 31 -0.91 8.74 8.28
C GLU A 31 0.06 8.70 7.10
N ALA A 32 1.23 8.07 7.24
CA ALA A 32 2.20 7.92 6.16
C ALA A 32 1.67 7.10 4.98
N LEU A 33 0.91 6.03 5.24
CA LEU A 33 0.23 5.25 4.21
C LEU A 33 -0.84 6.10 3.48
N GLU A 34 -1.60 6.90 4.22
CA GLU A 34 -2.62 7.79 3.67
C GLU A 34 -1.99 8.88 2.81
N ASP A 35 -0.95 9.53 3.31
CA ASP A 35 -0.20 10.58 2.62
C ASP A 35 0.43 10.06 1.33
N ALA A 36 1.04 8.88 1.34
CA ALA A 36 1.61 8.26 0.14
C ALA A 36 0.53 8.02 -0.93
N CYS A 37 -0.66 7.56 -0.55
CA CYS A 37 -1.77 7.40 -1.49
C CYS A 37 -2.26 8.76 -2.02
N LEU A 38 -2.45 9.74 -1.13
CA LEU A 38 -2.91 11.08 -1.49
C LEU A 38 -1.92 11.84 -2.34
N LEU A 39 -0.62 11.59 -2.19
CA LEU A 39 0.44 12.18 -3.00
C LEU A 39 0.23 11.85 -4.47
N VAL A 40 -0.02 10.57 -4.77
CA VAL A 40 -0.27 10.10 -6.14
C VAL A 40 -1.61 10.60 -6.67
N VAL A 41 -2.67 10.53 -5.87
CA VAL A 41 -4.03 10.96 -6.27
C VAL A 41 -4.09 12.45 -6.59
N ASN A 42 -3.43 13.29 -5.79
CA ASN A 42 -3.56 14.75 -5.91
C ASN A 42 -2.53 15.38 -6.83
N GLN A 43 -1.40 14.71 -7.12
CA GLN A 43 -0.35 15.29 -7.96
C GLN A 43 -0.44 14.81 -9.41
N ALA A 44 -0.72 15.75 -10.31
CA ALA A 44 -0.73 15.49 -11.75
C ALA A 44 0.64 15.08 -12.35
N LYS A 45 1.73 15.13 -11.57
CA LYS A 45 3.10 14.83 -12.00
C LYS A 45 3.92 14.18 -10.88
N ALA A 46 3.31 13.23 -10.16
CA ALA A 46 4.09 12.39 -9.26
C ALA A 46 5.23 11.70 -10.03
N THR A 47 6.37 11.49 -9.38
CA THR A 47 7.49 10.74 -9.95
C THR A 47 7.14 9.25 -9.99
N GLU A 48 7.92 8.48 -10.75
CA GLU A 48 7.76 7.01 -10.78
C GLU A 48 7.92 6.39 -9.39
N ASP A 49 8.91 6.85 -8.62
CA ASP A 49 9.14 6.46 -7.23
C ASP A 49 7.92 6.78 -6.34
N GLU A 50 7.32 7.97 -6.49
CA GLU A 50 6.11 8.35 -5.75
C GLU A 50 4.91 7.49 -6.14
N HIS A 51 4.78 7.12 -7.42
CA HIS A 51 3.76 6.18 -7.88
C HIS A 51 3.95 4.79 -7.26
N LEU A 52 5.18 4.28 -7.22
CA LEU A 52 5.51 2.98 -6.61
C LEU A 52 5.20 2.97 -5.11
N ASN A 53 5.60 4.02 -4.38
CA ASN A 53 5.32 4.17 -2.95
C ASN A 53 3.81 4.26 -2.68
N GLY A 54 3.07 5.04 -3.48
CA GLY A 54 1.62 5.12 -3.36
C GLY A 54 0.93 3.78 -3.62
N GLN A 55 1.39 3.03 -4.62
CA GLN A 55 0.88 1.69 -4.93
C GLN A 55 1.19 0.68 -3.82
N ALA A 56 2.39 0.71 -3.23
CA ALA A 56 2.74 -0.10 -2.07
C ALA A 56 1.85 0.25 -0.88
N ALA A 57 1.69 1.54 -0.57
CA ALA A 57 0.84 2.01 0.52
C ALA A 57 -0.62 1.59 0.34
N ALA A 58 -1.16 1.74 -0.87
CA ALA A 58 -2.52 1.33 -1.20
C ALA A 58 -2.72 -0.20 -1.08
N THR A 59 -1.70 -0.98 -1.44
CA THR A 59 -1.71 -2.44 -1.31
C THR A 59 -1.72 -2.86 0.16
N ILE A 60 -0.89 -2.22 0.99
CA ILE A 60 -0.89 -2.46 2.45
C ILE A 60 -2.24 -2.10 3.05
N ALA A 61 -2.82 -0.95 2.66
CA ALA A 61 -4.15 -0.55 3.11
C ALA A 61 -5.21 -1.60 2.72
N ALA A 62 -5.20 -2.09 1.48
CA ALA A 62 -6.11 -3.16 1.06
C ALA A 62 -5.96 -4.42 1.91
N ILE A 63 -4.73 -4.83 2.24
CA ILE A 63 -4.45 -5.97 3.13
C ILE A 63 -5.02 -5.71 4.53
N MET A 64 -4.84 -4.50 5.07
CA MET A 64 -5.39 -4.11 6.36
C MET A 64 -6.92 -4.15 6.37
N PHE A 65 -7.57 -3.88 5.24
CA PHE A 65 -9.01 -3.99 5.07
C PHE A 65 -9.49 -5.40 4.66
N GLY A 66 -8.59 -6.37 4.57
CA GLY A 66 -8.93 -7.79 4.44
C GLY A 66 -8.62 -8.42 3.08
N ALA A 67 -7.89 -7.73 2.20
CA ALA A 67 -7.41 -8.33 0.96
C ALA A 67 -6.48 -9.53 1.25
N PRO A 68 -6.55 -10.60 0.44
CA PRO A 68 -5.61 -11.70 0.53
C PRO A 68 -4.20 -11.24 0.11
N TYR A 69 -3.17 -11.76 0.77
CA TYR A 69 -1.77 -11.48 0.47
C TYR A 69 -0.92 -12.75 0.46
N SER A 70 0.23 -12.66 -0.17
CA SER A 70 1.21 -13.73 -0.32
C SER A 70 2.68 -13.30 -0.13
N ALA A 71 2.94 -12.00 0.06
CA ALA A 71 4.24 -11.38 0.35
C ALA A 71 4.74 -11.72 1.78
N GLY A 72 4.85 -13.01 2.08
CA GLY A 72 5.15 -13.51 3.42
C GLY A 72 6.49 -12.99 3.97
N GLN A 73 7.52 -12.88 3.13
CA GLN A 73 8.82 -12.36 3.55
C GLN A 73 8.75 -10.88 3.94
N VAL A 74 8.01 -10.07 3.18
CA VAL A 74 7.80 -8.65 3.50
C VAL A 74 7.04 -8.53 4.82
N VAL A 75 5.96 -9.29 5.01
CA VAL A 75 5.17 -9.25 6.26
C VAL A 75 5.98 -9.73 7.48
N GLU A 76 6.91 -10.67 7.29
CA GLU A 76 7.85 -11.07 8.35
C GLU A 76 8.82 -9.95 8.74
N ASN A 77 9.30 -9.17 7.75
CA ASN A 77 10.21 -8.05 7.97
C ASN A 77 9.50 -6.79 8.50
N TYR A 78 8.23 -6.60 8.13
CA TYR A 78 7.41 -5.45 8.48
C TYR A 78 6.11 -5.89 9.19
N PRO A 79 6.19 -6.25 10.49
CA PRO A 79 5.05 -6.79 11.23
C PRO A 79 3.85 -5.86 11.34
N PHE A 80 4.02 -4.54 11.16
CA PHE A 80 2.92 -3.59 11.21
C PHE A 80 1.82 -3.90 10.17
N ILE A 81 2.18 -4.46 9.01
CA ILE A 81 1.22 -4.81 7.95
C ILE A 81 0.11 -5.75 8.46
N ARG A 82 0.48 -6.71 9.32
CA ARG A 82 -0.48 -7.64 9.95
C ARG A 82 -1.05 -7.12 11.27
N GLU A 83 -0.29 -6.31 12.00
CA GLU A 83 -0.69 -5.81 13.32
C GLU A 83 -1.75 -4.71 13.23
N LEU A 84 -1.80 -4.02 12.09
CA LEU A 84 -2.78 -2.96 11.80
C LEU A 84 -3.99 -3.46 10.98
N ILE A 85 -4.19 -4.77 10.85
CA ILE A 85 -5.40 -5.30 10.20
C ILE A 85 -6.65 -4.85 10.97
N GLY A 86 -7.59 -4.26 10.26
CA GLY A 86 -8.81 -3.67 10.81
C GLY A 86 -8.66 -2.21 11.29
N GLU A 87 -7.46 -1.65 11.23
CA GLU A 87 -7.20 -0.22 11.44
C GLU A 87 -7.25 0.55 10.10
N GLY A 88 -7.21 1.88 10.17
CA GLY A 88 -7.21 2.75 9.01
C GLY A 88 -8.50 3.57 8.87
N SER A 89 -8.35 4.76 8.28
CA SER A 89 -9.44 5.72 8.12
C SER A 89 -10.25 5.42 6.84
N GLU A 90 -11.46 6.00 6.74
CA GLU A 90 -12.22 5.99 5.47
C GLU A 90 -11.48 6.78 4.37
N ALA A 91 -10.66 7.77 4.75
CA ALA A 91 -9.86 8.55 3.81
C ALA A 91 -8.75 7.70 3.19
N LEU A 92 -7.99 6.95 4.01
CA LEU A 92 -7.01 5.97 3.56
C LEU A 92 -7.66 4.93 2.64
N ARG A 93 -8.82 4.39 3.01
CA ARG A 93 -9.54 3.42 2.18
C ARG A 93 -9.87 3.99 0.80
N GLY A 94 -10.44 5.19 0.75
CA GLY A 94 -10.81 5.85 -0.50
C GLY A 94 -9.60 6.21 -1.37
N ALA A 95 -8.54 6.74 -0.77
CA ALA A 95 -7.31 7.08 -1.46
C ALA A 95 -6.62 5.83 -2.03
N ALA A 96 -6.52 4.76 -1.25
CA ALA A 96 -5.97 3.49 -1.70
C ALA A 96 -6.76 2.89 -2.86
N ALA A 97 -8.09 2.95 -2.81
CA ALA A 97 -8.95 2.44 -3.88
C ALA A 97 -8.66 3.16 -5.20
N GLN A 98 -8.56 4.49 -5.14
CA GLN A 98 -8.27 5.30 -6.31
C GLN A 98 -6.88 5.01 -6.89
N VAL A 99 -5.85 4.86 -6.04
CA VAL A 99 -4.49 4.53 -6.50
C VAL A 99 -4.46 3.19 -7.24
N LEU A 100 -5.11 2.15 -6.70
CA LEU A 100 -5.12 0.82 -7.32
C LEU A 100 -6.01 0.77 -8.56
N GLU A 101 -7.09 1.55 -8.63
CA GLU A 101 -7.96 1.63 -9.82
C GLU A 101 -7.25 2.32 -11.00
N GLU A 102 -6.41 3.32 -10.72
CA GLU A 102 -5.64 4.06 -11.72
C GLU A 102 -4.29 3.40 -12.06
N ALA A 103 -3.90 2.32 -11.37
CA ALA A 103 -2.64 1.63 -11.61
C ALA A 103 -2.63 0.88 -12.95
N ASP A 104 -1.79 1.34 -13.89
CA ASP A 104 -1.59 0.68 -15.18
C ASP A 104 -0.56 -0.46 -15.06
N VAL A 105 -1.01 -1.60 -14.53
CA VAL A 105 -0.17 -2.78 -14.27
C VAL A 105 -0.76 -4.04 -14.88
N GLU A 106 0.10 -5.02 -15.20
CA GLU A 106 -0.33 -6.29 -15.78
C GLU A 106 -0.99 -7.26 -14.77
N TYR A 107 -1.08 -6.86 -13.50
CA TYR A 107 -1.62 -7.67 -12.41
C TYR A 107 -3.13 -7.48 -12.24
N ASP A 108 -3.80 -8.53 -11.77
CA ASP A 108 -5.20 -8.45 -11.37
C ASP A 108 -5.32 -7.89 -9.94
N LEU A 109 -5.89 -6.70 -9.83
CA LEU A 109 -6.05 -5.98 -8.56
C LEU A 109 -7.46 -6.13 -7.96
N GLU A 110 -8.34 -6.95 -8.56
CA GLU A 110 -9.77 -7.02 -8.18
C GLU A 110 -9.96 -7.39 -6.70
N ALA A 111 -9.17 -8.33 -6.16
CA ALA A 111 -9.27 -8.74 -4.75
C ALA A 111 -8.88 -7.62 -3.77
N TYR A 112 -7.95 -6.73 -4.16
CA TYR A 112 -7.56 -5.58 -3.34
C TYR A 112 -8.61 -4.48 -3.41
N LEU A 113 -9.12 -4.21 -4.61
CA LEU A 113 -10.21 -3.25 -4.82
C LEU A 113 -11.51 -3.69 -4.12
N GLU A 114 -11.83 -4.99 -4.10
CA GLU A 114 -12.99 -5.52 -3.38
C GLU A 114 -12.87 -5.28 -1.87
N ALA A 115 -11.68 -5.44 -1.29
CA ALA A 115 -11.45 -5.17 0.14
C ALA A 115 -11.58 -3.68 0.50
N LEU A 116 -11.44 -2.78 -0.48
CA LEU A 116 -11.53 -1.33 -0.30
C LEU A 116 -12.94 -0.77 -0.55
N ASN A 117 -13.91 -1.59 -0.99
CA ASN A 117 -15.28 -1.18 -1.33
C ASN A 117 -16.32 -1.46 -0.23
#